data_AF-A0A1M5M0Y3-F1
#
_entry.id   AF-A0A1M5M0Y3-F1
#
_cell.length_a   1.000
_cell.length_b   1.000
_cell.length_c   1.000
_cell.angle_alpha   90.00
_cell.angle_beta   90.00
_cell.angle_gamma   90.00
#
_symmetry.space_group_name_H-M   'P 1'
#
loop_
_entity.id
_entity.type
_entity.pdbx_description
1 polymer ?
#
loop_
_entity_poly.entity_id
_entity_poly.type
_entity_poly.pdbx_seq_one_letter_code
_entity_poly.pdbx_strand_id
1 'polypeptide(L)'
;MELSPVLVISIMIGLIIVLVFVGAPAKPMRVIGQGTVRIAIGVLFLFFFNIIAGSFGLHIPINVFTVIISGFLGLFGIASLAAIHLIILP
;
A
#
# COMPACT_ATOMS: atom_id res chain seq x y z
N MET A 1 -9.29 12.69 -24.11
CA MET A 1 -9.18 11.23 -24.17
C MET A 1 -9.37 10.75 -22.74
N GLU A 2 -10.61 10.43 -22.36
CA GLU A 2 -10.93 9.95 -21.02
C GLU A 2 -10.14 8.66 -20.80
N LEU A 3 -9.12 8.66 -19.93
CA LEU A 3 -8.44 7.41 -19.59
C LEU A 3 -9.46 6.52 -18.91
N SER A 4 -9.76 5.37 -19.51
CA SER A 4 -10.66 4.41 -18.91
C SER A 4 -10.10 3.99 -17.53
N PRO A 5 -10.93 3.87 -16.49
CA PRO A 5 -10.47 3.49 -15.15
C PRO A 5 -9.61 2.22 -15.15
N VAL A 6 -9.93 1.29 -16.06
CA VAL A 6 -9.19 0.05 -16.28
C VAL A 6 -7.76 0.30 -16.76
N LEU A 7 -7.55 1.26 -17.67
CA LEU A 7 -6.23 1.62 -18.18
C LEU A 7 -5.35 2.25 -17.08
N VAL A 8 -5.94 3.11 -16.23
CA VAL A 8 -5.23 3.72 -15.10
C VAL A 8 -4.80 2.67 -14.08
N ILE A 9 -5.71 1.75 -13.73
CA ILE A 9 -5.42 0.65 -12.80
C ILE A 9 -4.34 -0.28 -13.36
N SER A 10 -4.39 -0.60 -14.65
CA SER A 10 -3.40 -1.46 -15.30
C SER A 10 -2.00 -0.84 -15.31
N ILE A 11 -1.89 0.47 -15.58
CA ILE A 11 -0.63 1.22 -15.52
C ILE A 11 -0.08 1.23 -14.08
N MET A 12 -0.94 1.43 -13.08
CA MET A 12 -0.55 1.43 -11.67
C MET A 12 -0.03 0.07 -11.21
N ILE A 13 -0.70 -1.02 -11.59
CA ILE A 13 -0.26 -2.40 -11.28
C ILE A 13 1.08 -2.69 -11.96
N GLY A 14 1.24 -2.29 -13.23
CA GLY A 14 2.51 -2.40 -13.94
C GLY A 14 3.65 -1.67 -13.23
N LEU A 15 3.39 -0.44 -12.74
CA LEU A 15 4.37 0.35 -12.01
C LEU A 15 4.78 -0.30 -10.68
N ILE A 16 3.82 -0.89 -9.95
CA ILE A 16 4.08 -1.65 -8.71
C ILE A 16 4.99 -2.85 -8.99
N ILE A 17 4.70 -3.61 -10.03
CA ILE A 17 5.51 -4.77 -10.42
C ILE A 17 6.93 -4.32 -10.78
N VAL A 18 7.08 -3.27 -11.59
CA VAL A 18 8.40 -2.72 -11.96
C VAL A 18 9.18 -2.26 -10.72
N LEU A 19 8.54 -1.55 -9.80
CA LEU A 19 9.16 -1.12 -8.54
C LEU A 19 9.63 -2.29 -7.68
N VAL A 20 8.85 -3.37 -7.63
CA VAL A 20 9.21 -4.61 -6.91
C VAL A 20 10.43 -5.28 -7.54
N PHE A 21 10.50 -5.35 -8.88
CA PHE A 21 11.61 -5.98 -9.59
C PHE A 21 12.89 -5.13 -9.60
N VAL A 22 12.80 -3.81 -9.68
CA VAL A 22 13.95 -2.88 -9.65
C VAL A 22 14.58 -2.81 -8.25
N GLY A 23 13.86 -3.19 -7.18
CA GLY A 23 14.34 -3.21 -5.79
C GLY A 23 15.39 -4.29 -5.43
N ALA A 24 15.99 -4.97 -6.41
CA ALA A 24 17.01 -6.02 -6.21
C ALA A 24 18.34 -5.68 -6.92
N PRO A 25 19.55 -5.96 -6.38
CA PRO A 25 20.12 -5.65 -5.06
C PRO A 25 21.52 -4.95 -5.09
N ALA A 26 21.89 -4.08 -4.12
CA ALA A 26 23.29 -3.71 -3.76
C ALA A 26 23.48 -3.14 -2.31
N LYS A 27 24.51 -3.58 -1.58
CA LYS A 27 24.47 -4.04 -0.16
C LYS A 27 24.11 -3.09 1.03
N PRO A 28 24.24 -1.75 1.02
CA PRO A 28 23.70 -0.89 2.11
C PRO A 28 22.67 0.14 1.65
N MET A 29 22.85 0.70 0.44
CA MET A 29 21.87 1.58 -0.22
C MET A 29 20.54 0.85 -0.50
N ARG A 30 20.60 -0.50 -0.57
CA ARG A 30 19.44 -1.38 -0.62
C ARG A 30 18.56 -1.29 0.61
N VAL A 31 19.06 -1.06 1.83
CA VAL A 31 18.18 -1.03 3.01
C VAL A 31 17.32 0.23 3.01
N ILE A 32 17.93 1.37 2.69
CA ILE A 32 17.21 2.65 2.57
C ILE A 32 16.26 2.60 1.38
N GLY A 33 16.74 2.17 0.20
CA GLY A 33 15.90 2.05 -1.00
C GLY A 33 14.75 1.04 -0.83
N GLN A 34 15.01 -0.12 -0.21
CA GLN A 34 13.96 -1.09 0.11
C GLN A 34 12.98 -0.56 1.15
N GLY A 35 13.45 0.24 2.11
CA GLY A 35 12.57 0.94 3.05
C GLY A 35 11.62 1.88 2.33
N THR A 36 12.12 2.72 1.43
CA THR A 36 11.30 3.61 0.60
C THR A 36 10.30 2.85 -0.28
N VAL A 37 10.73 1.75 -0.91
CA VAL A 37 9.83 0.89 -1.71
C VAL A 37 8.74 0.26 -0.84
N ARG A 38 9.08 -0.23 0.36
CA ARG A 38 8.09 -0.78 1.31
C ARG A 38 7.10 0.27 1.79
N ILE A 39 7.56 1.49 2.07
CA ILE A 39 6.68 2.62 2.39
C ILE A 39 5.74 2.91 1.23
N ALA A 40 6.25 3.01 0.00
CA ALA A 40 5.43 3.23 -1.19
C ALA A 40 4.37 2.12 -1.39
N ILE A 41 4.77 0.86 -1.21
CA ILE A 41 3.84 -0.29 -1.22
C ILE A 41 2.77 -0.12 -0.13
N GLY A 42 3.16 0.25 1.09
CA GLY A 42 2.23 0.48 2.21
C GLY A 42 1.20 1.57 1.92
N VAL A 43 1.65 2.69 1.35
CA VAL A 43 0.75 3.79 0.91
C VAL A 43 -0.24 3.28 -0.14
N LEU A 44 0.25 2.58 -1.16
CA LEU A 44 -0.59 2.07 -2.26
C LEU A 44 -1.61 1.04 -1.76
N PHE A 45 -1.19 0.15 -0.87
CA PHE A 45 -2.04 -0.82 -0.23
C PHE A 45 -3.15 -0.19 0.61
N LEU A 46 -2.82 0.78 1.46
CA LEU A 46 -3.82 1.52 2.23
C LEU A 46 -4.76 2.31 1.32
N PHE A 47 -4.24 2.91 0.25
CA PHE A 47 -5.04 3.66 -0.71
C PHE A 47 -6.06 2.77 -1.42
N PHE A 48 -5.64 1.63 -1.98
CA PHE A 48 -6.57 0.70 -2.63
C PHE A 48 -7.54 0.09 -1.63
N PHE A 49 -7.07 -0.28 -0.44
CA PHE A 49 -7.96 -0.75 0.62
C PHE A 49 -9.03 0.30 0.93
N ASN A 50 -8.66 1.57 1.12
CA ASN A 50 -9.61 2.64 1.42
C ASN A 50 -10.59 2.94 0.26
N ILE A 51 -10.20 2.72 -1.00
CA ILE A 51 -11.15 2.83 -2.12
C ILE A 51 -12.22 1.74 -2.02
N ILE A 52 -11.80 0.50 -1.77
CA ILE A 52 -12.72 -0.66 -1.70
C ILE A 52 -13.53 -0.63 -0.40
N ALA A 53 -12.87 -0.37 0.73
CA ALA A 53 -13.44 -0.33 2.06
C ALA A 53 -14.28 0.94 2.30
N GLY A 54 -13.99 2.02 1.57
CA GLY A 54 -14.71 3.28 1.65
C GLY A 54 -16.19 3.15 1.27
N SER A 55 -16.53 2.22 0.36
CA SER A 55 -17.95 1.92 0.07
C SER A 55 -18.68 1.25 1.24
N PHE A 56 -17.94 0.67 2.19
CA PHE A 56 -18.46 0.09 3.43
C PHE A 56 -18.33 1.05 4.64
N GLY A 57 -17.92 2.31 4.42
CA GLY A 57 -17.72 3.29 5.49
C GLY A 57 -16.44 3.10 6.30
N LEU A 58 -15.53 2.23 5.86
CA LEU A 58 -14.27 1.94 6.54
C LEU A 58 -13.12 2.68 5.86
N HIS A 59 -12.40 3.50 6.63
CA HIS A 59 -11.25 4.27 6.14
C HIS A 59 -10.12 4.22 7.16
N ILE A 60 -9.01 3.59 6.79
CA ILE A 60 -7.82 3.57 7.62
C ILE A 60 -7.03 4.85 7.33
N PRO A 61 -6.71 5.67 8.34
CA PRO A 61 -5.92 6.88 8.14
C PRO A 61 -4.57 6.56 7.50
N ILE A 62 -4.20 7.26 6.42
CA ILE A 62 -2.89 7.11 5.77
C ILE A 62 -1.89 8.03 6.49
N ASN A 63 -1.14 7.48 7.44
CA ASN A 63 -0.11 8.19 8.20
C ASN A 63 1.17 7.34 8.27
N VAL A 64 2.25 7.90 8.81
CA VAL A 64 3.55 7.21 8.86
C VAL A 64 3.46 5.84 9.55
N PHE A 65 2.68 5.73 10.63
CA PHE A 65 2.53 4.47 11.38
C PHE A 65 1.78 3.41 10.57
N THR A 66 0.61 3.75 10.02
CA THR A 66 -0.18 2.79 9.24
C THR A 66 0.56 2.36 7.98
N VAL A 67 1.25 3.29 7.31
CA VAL A 67 2.06 3.03 6.13
C VAL A 67 3.23 2.10 6.43
N ILE A 68 3.92 2.27 7.56
CA ILE A 68 5.02 1.38 7.94
C ILE A 68 4.48 -0.03 8.24
N ILE A 69 3.38 -0.15 8.98
CA ILE A 69 2.78 -1.44 9.33
C ILE A 69 2.30 -2.16 8.06
N SER A 70 1.51 -1.50 7.22
CA SER A 70 1.02 -2.07 5.95
C SER A 70 2.14 -2.28 4.94
N GLY A 71 3.17 -1.44 4.92
CA GLY A 71 4.31 -1.57 4.00
C GLY A 71 5.28 -2.69 4.39
N PHE A 72 5.43 -2.95 5.68
CA PHE A 72 6.30 -4.01 6.18
C PHE A 72 5.60 -5.38 6.22
N LEU A 73 4.34 -5.43 6.67
CA LEU A 73 3.55 -6.66 6.78
C LEU A 73 2.70 -6.96 5.54
N GLY A 74 2.56 -6.00 4.61
CA GLY A 74 1.75 -6.15 3.41
C GLY A 74 0.26 -6.29 3.72
N LEU A 75 -0.40 -7.24 3.05
CA LEU A 75 -1.81 -7.56 3.23
C LEU A 75 -2.17 -7.89 4.70
N PHE A 76 -1.31 -8.61 5.41
CA PHE A 76 -1.54 -8.93 6.82
C PHE A 76 -1.54 -7.68 7.71
N GLY A 77 -0.76 -6.65 7.36
CA GLY A 77 -0.75 -5.37 8.06
C GLY A 77 -2.02 -4.56 7.81
N ILE A 78 -2.56 -4.58 6.59
CA ILE A 78 -3.85 -3.95 6.29
C ILE A 78 -4.97 -4.67 7.04
N ALA A 79 -4.96 -6.01 7.03
CA ALA A 79 -5.98 -6.81 7.71
C ALA A 79 -5.99 -6.57 9.22
N SER A 80 -4.80 -6.46 9.85
CA SER A 80 -4.72 -6.16 11.28
C SER A 80 -5.18 -4.74 11.61
N LEU A 81 -4.81 -3.74 10.79
CA LEU A 81 -5.29 -2.36 10.96
C LEU A 81 -6.81 -2.26 10.75
N ALA A 82 -7.36 -2.97 9.77
CA ALA A 82 -8.79 -3.05 9.54
C ALA A 82 -9.51 -3.71 10.72
N ALA A 83 -8.96 -4.81 11.27
CA ALA A 83 -9.50 -5.45 12.45
C ALA A 83 -9.47 -4.54 13.68
N ILE A 84 -8.39 -3.79 13.90
CA ILE A 84 -8.31 -2.81 14.99
C ILE A 84 -9.39 -1.74 14.82
N HIS A 85 -9.57 -1.22 13.62
CA HIS A 85 -10.60 -0.22 13.35
C HIS A 85 -12.02 -0.79 13.55
N LEU A 86 -12.29 -2.00 13.06
CA LEU A 86 -13.63 -2.59 13.17
C LEU A 86 -13.99 -3.09 14.58
N ILE A 87 -13.00 -3.56 15.36
CA ILE A 87 -13.25 -4.23 16.65
C ILE A 87 -13.00 -3.29 17.83
N ILE A 88 -11.99 -2.42 17.75
CA ILE A 88 -11.48 -1.65 18.90
C ILE A 88 -11.87 -0.17 18.80
N LEU A 89 -11.78 0.42 17.60
CA LEU A 89 -12.04 1.84 17.33
C LEU A 89 -13.16 1.99 16.29
N PRO A 90 -14.41 1.62 16.64
CA PRO A 90 -15.54 1.65 15.71
C PRO A 90 -15.85 3.06 15.19
#